data_AF-A0AAD6V5W9-F1
#
_entry.id   AF-A0AAD6V5W9-F1
#
_cell.length_a   1.000
_cell.length_b   1.000
_cell.length_c   1.000
_cell.angle_alpha   90.00
_cell.angle_beta   90.00
_cell.angle_gamma   90.00
#
_symmetry.space_group_name_H-M   'P 1'
#
loop_
_entity.id
_entity.type
_entity.pdbx_description
1 polymer ?
#
loop_
_entity_poly.entity_id
_entity_poly.type
_entity_poly.pdbx_seq_one_letter_code
_entity_poly.pdbx_strand_id
1 'polypeptide(L)'
;GRRVATKPPGAMYPVHHVHYVTSLKTASNDSETYPAATLRVYSAAGDAPLPDNTVAFVVAKAFAPTGKPLELDALFISAVPGNANDDDYDASI
;
A
#
# COMPACT_ATOMS: atom_id res chain seq x y z
N GLY A 1 -3.68 -1.57 9.23
CA GLY A 1 -3.83 -2.43 8.04
C GLY A 1 -4.40 -3.79 8.41
N ARG A 2 -5.04 -4.49 7.47
CA ARG A 2 -5.65 -5.82 7.69
C ARG A 2 -4.65 -6.94 7.41
N ARG A 3 -4.34 -7.76 8.41
CA ARG A 3 -3.47 -8.94 8.26
C ARG A 3 -4.18 -10.05 7.48
N VAL A 4 -3.47 -10.65 6.54
CA VAL A 4 -3.97 -11.70 5.65
C VAL A 4 -2.90 -12.78 5.49
N ALA A 5 -3.35 -14.03 5.38
CA ALA A 5 -2.51 -15.15 5.01
C ALA A 5 -3.11 -15.78 3.74
N THR A 6 -2.31 -15.95 2.70
CA THR A 6 -2.71 -16.69 1.49
C THR A 6 -1.86 -17.93 1.37
N LYS A 7 -2.45 -19.03 0.90
CA LYS A 7 -1.71 -20.25 0.58
C LYS A 7 -1.71 -20.42 -0.94
N PRO A 8 -0.62 -20.03 -1.63
CA PRO A 8 -0.51 -20.28 -3.06
C PRO A 8 -0.64 -21.78 -3.37
N PRO A 9 -1.16 -22.15 -4.55
CA PRO A 9 -1.19 -23.55 -4.98
C PRO A 9 0.22 -24.17 -4.93
N GLY A 10 0.36 -25.32 -4.28
CA GLY A 10 1.65 -26.01 -4.12
C GLY A 10 2.58 -25.44 -3.05
N ALA A 11 2.24 -24.34 -2.38
CA ALA A 11 3.05 -23.81 -1.28
C ALA A 11 2.91 -24.68 -0.02
N MET A 12 4.04 -25.01 0.60
CA MET A 12 4.07 -25.75 1.87
C MET A 12 3.55 -24.89 3.03
N TYR A 13 3.87 -23.59 3.03
CA TYR A 13 3.54 -22.65 4.09
C TYR A 13 2.72 -21.47 3.55
N PRO A 14 1.84 -20.87 4.37
CA PRO A 14 1.14 -19.65 3.99
C PRO A 14 2.11 -18.47 3.87
N VAL A 15 1.76 -17.53 2.99
CA VAL A 15 2.45 -16.25 2.83
C VAL A 15 1.65 -15.18 3.57
N HIS A 16 2.30 -14.51 4.51
CA HIS A 16 1.70 -13.48 5.32
C HIS A 16 1.93 -12.09 4.72
N HIS A 17 0.89 -11.26 4.78
CA HIS A 17 0.92 -9.91 4.25
C HIS A 17 -0.15 -9.06 4.92
N VAL A 18 -0.01 -7.74 4.83
CA VAL A 18 -0.95 -6.77 5.35
C VAL A 18 -1.51 -5.96 4.20
N HIS A 19 -2.83 -5.81 4.17
CA HIS A 19 -3.55 -4.94 3.23
C HIS A 19 -3.81 -3.60 3.91
N TYR A 20 -3.26 -2.53 3.34
CA TYR A 20 -3.56 -1.16 3.72
C TYR A 20 -4.49 -0.56 2.67
N VAL A 21 -5.56 0.09 3.12
CA VAL A 21 -6.34 0.98 2.27
C VAL A 21 -5.55 2.27 2.17
N THR A 22 -5.26 2.72 0.96
CA THR A 22 -4.45 3.90 0.71
C THR A 22 -5.04 4.72 -0.43
N SER A 23 -4.79 6.02 -0.39
CA SER A 23 -4.81 6.88 -1.57
C SER A 23 -3.45 6.81 -2.27
N LEU A 24 -3.44 7.02 -3.59
CA LEU A 24 -2.21 7.15 -4.37
C LEU A 24 -2.28 8.47 -5.15
N LYS A 25 -1.20 9.25 -5.09
CA LYS A 25 -0.98 10.41 -5.94
C LYS A 25 0.22 10.13 -6.83
N THR A 26 0.08 10.31 -8.14
CA THR A 26 1.18 10.15 -9.11
C THR A 26 1.71 11.51 -9.54
N ALA A 27 3.00 11.58 -9.90
CA ALA A 27 3.67 12.83 -10.28
C ALA A 27 3.07 13.52 -11.52
N SER A 28 2.30 12.79 -12.33
CA SER A 28 1.50 13.39 -13.39
C SER A 28 0.21 13.94 -12.79
N ASN A 29 0.13 15.27 -12.74
CA ASN A 29 -1.04 16.11 -12.45
C ASN A 29 -1.76 15.89 -11.10
N ASP A 30 -1.79 16.94 -10.26
CA ASP A 30 -2.49 17.02 -8.96
C ASP A 30 -3.97 16.57 -8.99
N SER A 31 -4.58 16.49 -10.18
CA SER A 31 -5.97 16.06 -10.36
C SER A 31 -6.17 14.54 -10.29
N GLU A 32 -5.14 13.73 -10.48
CA GLU A 32 -5.26 12.26 -10.49
C GLU A 32 -4.83 11.66 -9.15
N THR A 33 -5.68 11.86 -8.16
CA THR A 33 -5.66 11.03 -6.94
C THR A 33 -6.46 9.76 -7.21
N TYR A 34 -5.88 8.59 -6.95
CA TYR A 34 -6.60 7.32 -6.91
C TYR A 34 -7.09 7.11 -5.48
N PRO A 35 -8.37 7.40 -5.17
CA PRO A 35 -8.85 7.44 -3.78
C PRO A 35 -9.00 6.06 -3.16
N ALA A 36 -8.95 4.98 -3.95
CA ALA A 36 -9.12 3.62 -3.50
C ALA A 36 -8.06 2.71 -4.12
N ALA A 37 -6.93 2.58 -3.43
CA ALA A 37 -5.92 1.57 -3.69
C ALA A 37 -5.78 0.65 -2.47
N THR A 38 -5.47 -0.62 -2.74
CA THR A 38 -5.07 -1.58 -1.71
C THR A 38 -3.60 -1.86 -1.85
N LEU A 39 -2.81 -1.45 -0.86
CA LEU A 39 -1.40 -1.77 -0.77
C LEU A 39 -1.19 -3.05 0.02
N ARG A 40 -0.65 -4.08 -0.65
CA ARG A 40 -0.19 -5.33 -0.06
C ARG A 40 1.28 -5.23 0.30
N VAL A 41 1.57 -5.37 1.60
CA VAL A 41 2.93 -5.41 2.16
C VAL A 41 3.19 -6.78 2.75
N TYR A 42 4.19 -7.50 2.25
CA TYR A 42 4.60 -8.77 2.82
C TYR A 42 5.24 -8.58 4.19
N SER A 43 4.92 -9.46 5.13
CA SER A 43 5.37 -9.35 6.53
C SER A 43 5.44 -10.71 7.20
N ALA A 44 6.06 -10.76 8.38
CA ALA A 44 6.03 -11.94 9.22
C ALA A 44 4.60 -12.20 9.77
N ALA A 45 4.36 -13.42 10.24
CA ALA A 45 3.07 -13.78 10.84
C ALA A 45 2.79 -12.88 12.06
N GLY A 46 1.64 -12.21 12.06
CA GLY A 46 1.22 -11.34 13.15
C GLY A 46 1.89 -9.97 13.17
N ASP A 47 2.72 -9.65 12.19
CA ASP A 47 3.37 -8.35 12.09
C ASP A 47 2.49 -7.31 11.36
N ALA A 48 2.77 -6.03 11.57
CA ALA A 48 2.19 -4.91 10.86
C ALA A 48 3.29 -3.86 10.61
N PRO A 49 3.98 -3.93 9.44
CA PRO A 49 5.18 -3.13 9.20
C PRO A 49 4.96 -1.62 9.25
N LEU A 50 3.73 -1.17 9.01
CA LEU A 50 3.35 0.24 9.07
C LEU A 50 2.17 0.43 10.02
N PRO A 51 2.21 1.45 10.89
CA PRO A 51 1.04 1.96 11.57
C PRO A 51 -0.02 2.48 10.59
N ASP A 52 -1.26 2.59 11.05
CA ASP A 52 -2.30 3.29 10.29
C ASP A 52 -1.96 4.80 10.17
N ASN A 53 -2.44 5.43 9.11
CA ASN A 53 -2.16 6.83 8.77
C ASN A 53 -0.67 7.15 8.56
N THR A 54 0.10 6.18 8.07
CA THR A 54 1.50 6.38 7.69
C THR A 54 1.61 6.92 6.27
N VAL A 55 2.34 8.02 6.10
CA VAL A 55 2.82 8.46 4.78
C VAL A 55 4.06 7.64 4.42
N ALA A 56 4.10 7.08 3.21
CA ALA A 56 5.22 6.25 2.77
C ALA A 56 5.54 6.47 1.30
N PHE A 57 6.84 6.42 0.99
CA PHE A 57 7.33 6.22 -0.36
C PHE A 57 7.30 4.73 -0.70
N VAL A 58 6.69 4.37 -1.83
CA VAL A 58 6.45 2.97 -2.20
C VAL A 58 6.87 2.72 -3.64
N VAL A 59 7.64 1.66 -3.87
CA VAL A 59 7.82 1.05 -5.20
C VAL A 59 7.01 -0.24 -5.23
N ALA A 60 6.07 -0.35 -6.15
CA ALA A 60 5.14 -1.48 -6.20
C ALA A 60 4.85 -1.96 -7.63
N LYS A 61 4.47 -3.24 -7.76
CA LYS A 61 3.78 -3.72 -8.97
C LYS A 61 2.32 -3.32 -8.85
N ALA A 62 1.77 -2.71 -9.91
CA ALA A 62 0.39 -2.28 -9.94
C ALA A 62 -0.46 -3.22 -10.80
N PHE A 63 -1.65 -3.57 -10.30
CA PHE A 63 -2.72 -4.17 -11.08
C PHE A 63 -3.91 -3.21 -11.05
N ALA A 64 -4.26 -2.66 -12.23
CA ALA A 64 -5.30 -1.66 -12.41
C ALA A 64 -6.52 -2.24 -13.15
N PRO A 65 -7.37 -3.04 -12.48
CA PRO A 65 -8.59 -3.56 -13.07
C PRO A 65 -9.61 -2.43 -13.30
N THR A 66 -10.25 -2.43 -14.47
CA THR A 66 -11.32 -1.47 -14.79
C THR A 66 -12.48 -1.58 -13.80
N GLY A 67 -12.90 -0.44 -13.22
CA GLY A 67 -14.05 -0.36 -12.32
C GLY A 67 -13.82 -0.94 -10.92
N LYS A 68 -12.56 -1.23 -10.54
CA LYS A 68 -12.17 -1.77 -9.24
C LYS A 68 -11.01 -0.96 -8.65
N PRO A 69 -10.81 -1.00 -7.33
CA PRO A 69 -9.65 -0.41 -6.68
C PRO A 69 -8.33 -0.89 -7.29
N LEU A 70 -7.34 -0.01 -7.32
CA LEU A 70 -5.97 -0.34 -7.73
C LEU A 70 -5.37 -1.32 -6.69
N GLU A 71 -4.76 -2.40 -7.14
CA GLU A 71 -4.03 -3.32 -6.27
C GLU A 71 -2.53 -3.09 -6.43
N LEU A 72 -1.83 -2.88 -5.31
CA LEU A 72 -0.40 -2.59 -5.27
C LEU A 72 0.32 -3.67 -4.47
N ASP A 73 1.34 -4.28 -5.07
CA ASP A 73 2.26 -5.18 -4.40
C ASP A 73 3.56 -4.46 -4.08
N ALA A 74 3.81 -4.17 -2.80
CA ALA A 74 5.03 -3.49 -2.38
C ALA A 74 6.28 -4.35 -2.68
N LEU A 75 7.24 -3.75 -3.37
CA LEU A 75 8.60 -4.27 -3.56
C LEU A 75 9.58 -3.56 -2.61
N PHE A 76 9.38 -2.26 -2.44
CA PHE A 76 10.12 -1.41 -1.51
C PHE A 76 9.17 -0.43 -0.84
N ILE A 77 9.40 -0.19 0.45
CA ILE A 77 8.59 0.75 1.24
C ILE A 77 9.47 1.47 2.25
N SER A 78 9.29 2.78 2.34
CA SER A 78 9.92 3.61 3.36
C SER A 78 8.89 4.57 3.91
N ALA A 79 8.65 4.53 5.22
CA ALA A 79 7.89 5.59 5.88
C ALA A 79 8.64 6.92 5.72
N VAL A 80 7.89 7.99 5.54
CA VAL A 80 8.44 9.36 5.41
C VAL A 80 7.71 10.28 6.38
N PRO A 81 8.37 11.36 6.84
CA PRO A 81 7.70 12.39 7.62
C PRO A 81 6.53 12.99 6.83
N GLY A 82 5.41 13.22 7.50
CA GLY A 82 4.22 13.80 6.91
C GLY A 82 2.99 13.51 7.77
N ASN A 83 1.94 14.30 7.59
CA ASN A 83 0.66 14.07 8.23
C ASN A 83 -0.35 13.63 7.16
N ALA A 84 -0.77 12.37 7.20
CA ALA A 84 -1.68 11.80 6.21
C ALA A 84 -3.08 12.45 6.19
N ASN A 85 -3.40 13.31 7.17
CA ASN A 85 -4.66 14.05 7.20
C ASN A 85 -4.57 15.45 6.58
N ASP A 86 -3.37 15.92 6.22
CA ASP A 86 -3.18 17.22 5.57
C ASP A 86 -3.28 17.06 4.05
N ASP A 87 -3.90 18.02 3.37
CA ASP A 87 -4.05 17.99 1.91
C ASP A 87 -2.69 18.04 1.18
N ASP A 88 -1.69 18.64 1.82
CA ASP A 88 -0.30 18.79 1.33
C ASP A 88 0.66 17.77 1.97
N TYR A 89 0.16 16.59 2.38
CA TYR A 89 0.98 15.56 3.05
C TYR A 89 2.22 15.12 2.25
N ASP A 90 2.22 15.35 0.94
CA ASP A 90 3.25 15.00 -0.01
C ASP A 90 4.20 16.16 -0.35
N ALA A 91 3.92 17.40 0.09
CA ALA A 91 4.70 18.59 -0.27
C ALA A 91 6.16 18.57 0.26
N SER A 92 6.45 17.72 1.23
CA SER A 92 7.79 17.55 1.81
C SER A 92 8.59 16.35 1.29
N ILE A 93 8.08 15.64 0.27
CA ILE A 93 8.70 14.42 -0.30
C ILE A 93 9.48 14.74 -1.58
#